data_AF-A0A834DQ29-F1
#
_entry.id   AF-A0A834DQ29-F1
#
_cell.length_a   1.000
_cell.length_b   1.000
_cell.length_c   1.000
_cell.angle_alpha   90.00
_cell.angle_beta   90.00
_cell.angle_gamma   90.00
#
_symmetry.space_group_name_H-M   'P 1'
#
loop_
_entity.id
_entity.type
_entity.pdbx_description
1 polymer ?
#
loop_
_entity_poly.entity_id
_entity_poly.type
_entity_poly.pdbx_seq_one_letter_code
_entity_poly.pdbx_strand_id
1 'polypeptide(L)'
;MAGPASVTSQSPVPCKLYSSSWIVFQPDIIISASQGYLWNLQVKLQPIVNLLPDKGRLMDFLLQRKECKLVILSVCSQMLSEADRAALPVIATVFDKLSHEYKKYLDAEQSYMMAVEAGQSRSSPLLRRPARTQAVVDQSDMYTHVLSAFTEKKEMPHKFVIAVLMEYIRSLNQFQIPVQHYLHELVIKTLVQHNLFYMLHQFLQYHVLSDSKPLACLLLSLESFYPPAHQLSLDMLKRLSTANDEIVEVLLSKHQVLAALRFIRGIGGHDNISARKFLDAAKQTEDNMLFYTIFRFFEQRNQRLRGNPNFTPGEHCEEHVAFFKQVFGDQALMRPTTF
;
A
#
# COMPACT_ATOMS: atom_id res chain seq x y z
N MET A 1 15.61 0.64 50.79
CA MET A 1 14.69 1.53 50.05
C MET A 1 13.54 0.68 49.55
N ALA A 2 12.33 0.91 50.07
CA ALA A 2 11.13 0.16 49.70
C ALA A 2 10.68 0.55 48.28
N GLY A 3 10.38 -0.44 47.45
CA GLY A 3 9.88 -0.26 46.08
C GLY A 3 8.47 0.33 46.04
N PRO A 4 7.96 0.71 44.85
CA PRO A 4 6.65 1.32 44.71
C PRO A 4 5.57 0.35 45.18
N ALA A 5 4.69 0.84 46.05
CA ALA A 5 3.61 0.08 46.66
C ALA A 5 2.70 -0.52 45.59
N SER A 6 2.45 -1.82 45.70
CA SER A 6 1.43 -2.54 44.93
C SER A 6 0.07 -1.90 45.19
N VAL A 7 -0.57 -1.38 44.12
CA VAL A 7 -1.94 -0.87 44.17
C VAL A 7 -2.85 -2.03 44.57
N THR A 8 -3.37 -1.98 45.79
CA THR A 8 -4.32 -2.94 46.34
C THR A 8 -5.61 -2.90 45.52
N SER A 9 -5.95 -4.03 44.90
CA SER A 9 -7.26 -4.23 44.26
C SER A 9 -8.35 -4.15 45.34
N GLN A 10 -9.03 -3.00 45.42
CA GLN A 10 -10.12 -2.78 46.38
C GLN A 10 -11.27 -3.77 46.12
N SER A 11 -11.85 -4.31 47.20
CA SER A 11 -13.05 -5.13 47.16
C SER A 11 -14.23 -4.32 46.57
N PRO A 12 -15.13 -4.95 45.79
CA PRO A 12 -16.23 -4.24 45.15
C PRO A 12 -17.14 -3.61 46.20
N VAL A 13 -17.22 -2.27 46.18
CA VAL A 13 -18.08 -1.50 47.08
C VAL A 13 -19.55 -1.72 46.65
N PRO A 14 -20.46 -2.10 47.56
CA PRO A 14 -21.87 -2.27 47.24
C PRO A 14 -22.50 -0.93 46.83
N CYS A 15 -22.83 -0.79 45.55
CA CYS A 15 -23.43 0.40 44.96
C CYS A 15 -24.93 0.18 44.71
N LYS A 16 -25.79 1.00 45.32
CA LYS A 16 -27.22 1.03 45.00
C LYS A 16 -27.41 1.78 43.69
N LEU A 17 -27.69 1.04 42.61
CA LEU A 17 -27.95 1.63 41.29
C LEU A 17 -29.20 2.54 41.33
N TYR A 18 -29.12 3.68 40.65
CA TYR A 18 -30.21 4.64 40.51
C TYR A 18 -30.77 5.17 41.85
N SER A 19 -29.89 5.41 42.82
CA SER A 19 -30.30 6.05 44.08
C SER A 19 -30.80 7.48 43.85
N SER A 20 -31.84 7.90 44.57
CA SER A 20 -32.34 9.27 44.56
C SER A 20 -31.33 10.30 45.11
N SER A 21 -30.27 9.82 45.78
CA SER A 21 -29.17 10.64 46.31
C SER A 21 -28.02 10.88 45.33
N TRP A 22 -28.13 10.40 44.08
CA TRP A 22 -27.11 10.63 43.06
C TRP A 22 -27.17 12.05 42.51
N ILE A 23 -26.02 12.71 42.52
CA ILE A 23 -25.82 13.98 41.83
C ILE A 23 -24.95 13.72 40.61
N VAL A 24 -25.47 14.01 39.42
CA VAL A 24 -24.79 13.75 38.14
C VAL A 24 -24.10 15.02 37.65
N PHE A 25 -22.81 14.94 37.41
CA PHE A 25 -22.00 15.98 36.79
C PHE A 25 -21.53 15.52 35.41
N GLN A 26 -21.71 16.36 34.41
CA GLN A 26 -21.22 16.08 33.07
C GLN A 26 -19.68 16.10 33.03
N PRO A 27 -19.03 15.26 32.20
CA PRO A 27 -19.66 14.32 31.25
C PRO A 27 -20.02 12.95 31.85
N ASP A 28 -19.36 12.51 32.93
CA ASP A 28 -19.35 11.12 33.36
C ASP A 28 -19.20 10.93 34.88
N ILE A 29 -19.47 11.97 35.69
CA ILE A 29 -19.25 11.90 37.15
C ILE A 29 -20.58 11.70 37.87
N ILE A 30 -20.63 10.73 38.78
CA ILE A 30 -21.77 10.52 39.69
C ILE A 30 -21.28 10.62 41.13
N ILE A 31 -21.83 11.56 41.89
CA ILE A 31 -21.55 11.73 43.32
C ILE A 31 -22.65 11.03 44.11
N SER A 32 -22.28 10.04 44.92
CA SER A 32 -23.18 9.39 45.87
C SER A 32 -22.99 10.03 47.25
N ALA A 33 -23.69 11.13 47.51
CA ALA A 33 -23.55 11.89 48.75
C ALA A 33 -23.84 11.03 50.01
N SER A 34 -24.80 10.11 49.90
CA SER A 34 -25.15 9.18 50.99
C SER A 34 -24.06 8.15 51.34
N GLN A 35 -23.12 7.89 50.43
CA GLN A 35 -22.07 6.89 50.62
C GLN A 35 -20.66 7.51 50.61
N GLY A 36 -20.54 8.83 50.36
CA GLY A 36 -19.25 9.53 50.29
C GLY A 36 -18.37 9.15 49.10
N TYR A 37 -18.91 8.48 48.07
CA TYR A 37 -18.14 8.02 46.91
C TYR A 37 -18.34 8.91 45.68
N LEU A 38 -17.26 9.06 44.93
CA LEU A 38 -17.22 9.64 43.58
C LEU A 38 -17.07 8.49 42.57
N TRP A 39 -18.02 8.39 41.65
CA TRP A 39 -18.03 7.36 40.60
C TRP A 39 -17.78 7.99 39.23
N ASN A 40 -17.06 7.26 38.38
CA ASN A 40 -16.97 7.56 36.96
C ASN A 40 -17.85 6.58 36.17
N LEU A 41 -18.76 7.12 35.36
CA LEU A 41 -19.68 6.36 34.52
C LEU A 41 -19.02 6.00 33.20
N GLN A 42 -18.72 4.71 33.05
CA GLN A 42 -18.19 4.17 31.80
C GLN A 42 -19.24 3.30 31.10
N VAL A 43 -19.43 3.55 29.81
CA VAL A 43 -20.31 2.75 28.96
C VAL A 43 -19.54 1.56 28.41
N LYS A 44 -19.97 0.34 28.73
CA LYS A 44 -19.44 -0.86 28.10
C LYS A 44 -19.97 -0.96 26.68
N LEU A 45 -19.07 -0.92 25.69
CA LEU A 45 -19.44 -0.91 24.28
C LEU A 45 -19.87 -2.28 23.73
N GLN A 46 -19.32 -3.37 24.25
CA GLN A 46 -19.60 -4.73 23.75
C GLN A 46 -21.10 -5.11 23.79
N PRO A 47 -21.84 -4.91 24.89
CA PRO A 47 -23.28 -5.21 24.91
C PRO A 47 -24.10 -4.39 23.92
N ILE A 48 -23.63 -3.18 23.58
CA ILE A 48 -24.35 -2.26 22.68
C ILE A 48 -24.39 -2.79 21.24
N VAL A 49 -23.38 -3.56 20.84
CA VAL A 49 -23.34 -4.23 19.53
C VAL A 49 -24.56 -5.13 19.32
N ASN A 50 -25.03 -5.76 20.39
CA ASN A 50 -26.21 -6.65 20.35
C ASN A 50 -27.53 -5.89 20.56
N LEU A 51 -27.50 -4.72 21.22
CA LEU A 51 -28.68 -3.89 21.46
C LEU A 51 -29.10 -3.07 20.24
N LEU A 52 -28.13 -2.69 19.39
CA LEU A 52 -28.37 -1.88 18.19
C LEU A 52 -28.18 -2.73 16.91
N PRO A 53 -29.27 -3.27 16.32
CA PRO A 53 -29.18 -4.11 15.13
C PRO A 53 -28.80 -3.31 13.87
N ASP A 54 -29.22 -2.04 13.80
CA ASP A 54 -28.85 -1.14 12.71
C ASP A 54 -27.36 -0.78 12.78
N LYS A 55 -26.56 -1.43 11.93
CA LYS A 55 -25.11 -1.24 11.87
C LYS A 55 -24.73 0.20 11.51
N GLY A 56 -25.53 0.89 10.70
CA GLY A 56 -25.30 2.29 10.37
C GLY A 56 -25.38 3.17 11.61
N ARG A 57 -26.46 3.07 12.39
CA ARG A 57 -26.63 3.83 13.65
C ARG A 57 -25.64 3.40 14.73
N LEU A 58 -25.32 2.11 14.80
CA LEU A 58 -24.29 1.60 15.71
C LEU A 58 -22.94 2.27 15.42
N MET A 59 -22.57 2.45 14.15
CA MET A 59 -21.34 3.15 13.79
C MET A 59 -21.37 4.63 14.19
N ASP A 60 -22.49 5.34 13.98
CA ASP A 60 -22.61 6.73 14.45
C ASP A 60 -22.41 6.85 15.96
N PHE A 61 -22.95 5.88 16.71
CA PHE A 61 -22.76 5.80 18.15
C PHE A 61 -21.30 5.50 18.52
N LEU A 62 -20.69 4.46 17.92
CA LEU A 62 -19.34 4.00 18.28
C LEU A 62 -18.26 5.04 17.93
N LEU A 63 -18.39 5.73 16.79
CA LEU A 63 -17.44 6.75 16.35
C LEU A 63 -17.35 7.94 17.32
N GLN A 64 -18.36 8.15 18.16
CA GLN A 64 -18.39 9.21 19.17
C GLN A 64 -17.84 8.76 20.54
N ARG A 65 -17.39 7.50 20.68
CA ARG A 65 -16.98 6.93 21.97
C ARG A 65 -15.47 6.80 22.10
N LYS A 66 -15.05 6.76 23.36
CA LYS A 66 -13.69 6.44 23.75
C LYS A 66 -13.45 4.93 23.66
N GLU A 67 -12.23 4.53 23.33
CA GLU A 67 -11.76 3.13 23.26
C GLU A 67 -12.61 2.20 22.36
N CYS A 68 -13.18 2.75 21.28
CA CYS A 68 -14.12 2.02 20.43
C CYS A 68 -13.47 1.28 19.25
N LYS A 69 -12.21 1.57 18.90
CA LYS A 69 -11.51 0.99 17.73
C LYS A 69 -11.64 -0.53 17.61
N LEU A 70 -11.31 -1.28 18.66
CA LEU A 70 -11.40 -2.75 18.63
C LEU A 70 -12.85 -3.24 18.48
N VAL A 71 -13.80 -2.52 19.07
CA VAL A 71 -15.24 -2.84 18.96
C VAL A 71 -15.72 -2.59 17.53
N ILE A 72 -15.32 -1.47 16.92
CA ILE A 72 -15.62 -1.14 15.54
C ILE A 72 -15.07 -2.22 14.59
N LEU A 73 -13.81 -2.63 14.78
CA LEU A 73 -13.19 -3.70 14.01
C LEU A 73 -13.93 -5.03 14.19
N SER A 74 -14.36 -5.36 15.41
CA SER A 74 -15.17 -6.57 15.66
C SER A 74 -16.54 -6.50 14.98
N VAL A 75 -17.19 -5.33 14.95
CA VAL A 75 -18.46 -5.13 14.26
C VAL A 75 -18.29 -5.31 12.75
N CYS A 76 -17.21 -4.77 12.18
CA CYS A 76 -16.89 -4.95 10.77
C CYS A 76 -16.63 -6.42 10.44
N SER A 77 -15.87 -7.14 11.26
CA SER A 77 -15.61 -8.56 11.08
C SER A 77 -16.89 -9.41 11.21
N GLN A 78 -17.74 -9.11 12.19
CA GLN A 78 -19.03 -9.77 12.38
C GLN A 78 -19.96 -9.56 11.18
N MET A 79 -20.03 -8.34 10.66
CA MET A 79 -20.86 -7.99 9.50
C MET A 79 -20.47 -8.73 8.21
N LEU A 80 -19.22 -9.18 8.13
CA LEU A 80 -18.68 -9.96 7.01
C LEU A 80 -18.71 -11.47 7.25
N SER A 81 -19.04 -11.92 8.46
CA SER A 81 -19.16 -13.33 8.81
C SER A 81 -20.43 -13.95 8.20
N GLU A 82 -20.45 -15.28 8.05
CA GLU A 82 -21.61 -15.98 7.48
C GLU A 82 -22.87 -15.83 8.33
N ALA A 83 -22.73 -15.90 9.65
CA ALA A 83 -23.85 -15.88 10.59
C ALA A 83 -24.60 -14.54 10.59
N ASP A 84 -23.86 -13.43 10.46
CA ASP A 84 -24.39 -12.06 10.60
C ASP A 84 -24.15 -11.21 9.34
N ARG A 85 -24.12 -11.85 8.18
CA ARG A 85 -23.78 -11.20 6.91
C ARG A 85 -24.74 -10.06 6.60
N ALA A 86 -24.23 -8.84 6.55
CA ALA A 86 -25.03 -7.70 6.10
C ALA A 86 -25.07 -7.58 4.57
N ALA A 87 -26.10 -6.87 4.10
CA ALA A 87 -26.20 -6.49 2.70
C ALA A 87 -25.08 -5.51 2.31
N LEU A 88 -24.60 -5.60 1.06
CA LEU A 88 -23.52 -4.75 0.55
C LEU A 88 -23.77 -3.24 0.74
N PRO A 89 -25.00 -2.69 0.56
CA PRO A 89 -25.25 -1.28 0.85
C PRO A 89 -25.03 -0.90 2.32
N VAL A 90 -25.30 -1.80 3.26
CA VAL A 90 -25.04 -1.55 4.68
C VAL A 90 -23.53 -1.52 4.93
N ILE A 91 -22.79 -2.46 4.34
CA ILE A 91 -21.32 -2.50 4.41
C ILE A 91 -20.73 -1.20 3.84
N ALA A 92 -21.24 -0.75 2.69
CA ALA A 92 -20.87 0.52 2.07
C ALA A 92 -21.03 1.70 3.02
N THR A 93 -22.21 1.84 3.65
CA THR A 93 -22.46 2.95 4.60
C THR A 93 -21.52 2.91 5.80
N VAL A 94 -21.16 1.72 6.30
CA VAL A 94 -20.21 1.55 7.40
C VAL A 94 -18.81 1.98 6.97
N PHE A 95 -18.35 1.54 5.81
CA PHE A 95 -17.04 1.93 5.27
C PHE A 95 -16.96 3.43 4.96
N ASP A 96 -18.02 4.03 4.44
CA ASP A 96 -18.07 5.45 4.16
C ASP A 96 -17.93 6.28 5.45
N LYS A 97 -18.63 5.86 6.53
CA LYS A 97 -18.51 6.52 7.85
C LYS A 97 -17.11 6.42 8.44
N LEU A 98 -16.49 5.24 8.34
CA LEU A 98 -15.10 5.01 8.77
C LEU A 98 -14.12 5.89 7.99
N SER A 99 -14.25 5.89 6.66
CA SER A 99 -13.38 6.63 5.76
C SER A 99 -13.55 8.14 5.93
N HIS A 100 -14.77 8.60 6.19
CA HIS A 100 -15.04 10.00 6.51
C HIS A 100 -14.32 10.46 7.79
N GLU A 101 -14.39 9.67 8.87
CA GLU A 101 -13.72 10.03 10.13
C GLU A 101 -12.18 9.92 10.00
N TYR A 102 -11.69 8.94 9.23
CA TYR A 102 -10.28 8.85 8.90
C TYR A 102 -9.79 10.05 8.07
N LYS A 103 -10.57 10.51 7.09
CA LYS A 103 -10.25 11.70 6.29
C LYS A 103 -10.17 12.96 7.14
N LYS A 104 -11.12 13.19 8.06
CA LYS A 104 -11.05 14.32 9.01
C LYS A 104 -9.76 14.32 9.82
N TYR A 105 -9.33 13.14 10.27
CA TYR A 105 -8.07 13.00 10.99
C TYR A 105 -6.87 13.37 10.11
N LEU A 106 -6.82 12.87 8.86
CA LEU A 106 -5.75 13.20 7.91
C LEU A 106 -5.71 14.70 7.61
N ASP A 107 -6.86 15.34 7.38
CA ASP A 107 -6.95 16.78 7.09
C ASP A 107 -6.50 17.63 8.30
N ALA A 108 -6.86 17.20 9.51
CA ALA A 108 -6.41 17.83 10.74
C ALA A 108 -4.89 17.67 10.95
N GLU A 109 -4.34 16.50 10.62
CA GLU A 109 -2.89 16.25 10.72
C GLU A 109 -2.11 17.07 9.68
N GLN A 110 -2.59 17.14 8.44
CA GLN A 110 -2.00 17.97 7.40
C GLN A 110 -2.03 19.45 7.75
N SER A 111 -3.16 19.94 8.26
CA SER A 111 -3.31 21.33 8.72
C SER A 111 -2.35 21.65 9.87
N TYR A 112 -2.15 20.70 10.79
CA TYR A 112 -1.17 20.83 11.88
C TYR A 112 0.26 20.90 11.36
N MET A 113 0.65 20.00 10.42
CA MET A 113 2.00 20.01 9.83
C MET A 113 2.30 21.33 9.12
N MET A 114 1.36 21.84 8.32
CA MET A 114 1.49 23.12 7.63
C MET A 114 1.64 24.30 8.61
N ALA A 115 0.90 24.28 9.74
CA ALA A 115 0.99 25.32 10.75
C ALA A 115 2.31 25.29 11.55
N VAL A 116 2.92 24.10 11.71
CA VAL A 116 4.25 23.96 12.33
C VAL A 116 5.34 24.47 11.38
N GLU A 117 5.25 24.17 10.09
CA GLU A 117 6.20 24.62 9.06
C GLU A 117 6.15 26.13 8.81
N ALA A 118 4.97 26.76 8.90
CA ALA A 118 4.77 28.20 8.68
C ALA A 118 5.32 29.11 9.81
N GLY A 119 5.82 28.53 10.91
CA GLY A 119 6.36 29.26 12.06
C GLY A 119 5.28 29.86 12.98
N GLN A 120 5.52 29.80 14.30
CA GLN A 120 4.58 30.29 15.31
C GLN A 120 4.48 31.82 15.27
N SER A 121 3.39 32.35 14.72
CA SER A 121 2.93 33.71 15.04
C SER A 121 2.49 33.75 16.51
N ARG A 122 2.94 34.79 17.25
CA ARG A 122 2.67 35.01 18.68
C ARG A 122 1.18 35.13 19.05
N SER A 123 0.27 35.14 18.07
CA SER A 123 -1.19 35.26 18.26
C SER A 123 -1.99 34.01 17.91
N SER A 124 -1.35 32.89 17.55
CA SER A 124 -2.07 31.67 17.19
C SER A 124 -2.44 30.83 18.43
N PRO A 125 -3.66 30.28 18.52
CA PRO A 125 -4.05 29.41 19.62
C PRO A 125 -3.09 28.20 19.72
N LEU A 126 -2.84 27.71 20.94
CA LEU A 126 -1.97 26.57 21.22
C LEU A 126 -2.24 25.42 20.23
N LEU A 127 -1.30 25.18 19.31
CA LEU A 127 -1.36 24.11 18.31
C LEU A 127 -1.38 22.76 19.02
N ARG A 128 -2.58 22.24 19.28
CA ARG A 128 -2.76 20.87 19.77
C ARG A 128 -2.69 19.94 18.58
N ARG A 129 -1.70 19.04 18.57
CA ARG A 129 -1.66 17.93 17.61
C ARG A 129 -3.03 17.22 17.67
N PRO A 130 -3.67 16.92 16.53
CA PRO A 130 -4.88 16.13 16.53
C PRO A 130 -4.57 14.85 17.29
N ALA A 131 -5.24 14.67 18.43
CA ALA A 131 -5.19 13.37 19.08
C ALA A 131 -5.72 12.40 18.03
N ARG A 132 -5.03 11.26 17.86
CA ARG A 132 -5.63 10.11 17.20
C ARG A 132 -6.82 9.74 18.08
N THR A 133 -7.97 10.37 17.85
CA THR A 133 -9.17 10.16 18.61
C THR A 133 -9.46 8.67 18.50
N GLN A 134 -9.88 8.06 19.60
CA GLN A 134 -9.91 6.60 19.76
C GLN A 134 -10.83 5.86 18.75
N ALA A 135 -11.51 6.59 17.87
CA ALA A 135 -12.36 6.08 16.80
C ALA A 135 -11.68 6.04 15.41
N VAL A 136 -10.46 6.57 15.23
CA VAL A 136 -9.80 6.57 13.93
C VAL A 136 -9.27 5.18 13.61
N VAL A 137 -9.91 4.52 12.66
CA VAL A 137 -9.49 3.24 12.09
C VAL A 137 -8.74 3.53 10.78
N ASP A 138 -7.46 3.17 10.73
CA ASP A 138 -6.67 3.34 9.51
C ASP A 138 -6.80 2.14 8.54
N GLN A 139 -6.18 2.26 7.36
CA GLN A 139 -6.20 1.19 6.36
C GLN A 139 -5.51 -0.09 6.84
N SER A 140 -4.48 0.02 7.69
CA SER A 140 -3.72 -1.13 8.21
C SER A 140 -4.50 -1.91 9.26
N ASP A 141 -5.30 -1.20 10.05
CA ASP A 141 -6.21 -1.75 11.04
C ASP A 141 -7.31 -2.58 10.36
N MET A 142 -7.95 -2.00 9.33
CA MET A 142 -8.96 -2.71 8.53
C MET A 142 -8.36 -3.90 7.81
N TYR A 143 -7.16 -3.75 7.23
CA TYR A 143 -6.48 -4.86 6.58
C TYR A 143 -6.21 -6.01 7.54
N THR A 144 -5.55 -5.74 8.66
CA THR A 144 -5.03 -6.76 9.59
C THR A 144 -6.15 -7.46 10.36
N HIS A 145 -7.16 -6.71 10.81
CA HIS A 145 -8.18 -7.24 11.72
C HIS A 145 -9.47 -7.68 11.02
N VAL A 146 -9.71 -7.25 9.79
CA VAL A 146 -10.98 -7.50 9.09
C VAL A 146 -10.74 -8.16 7.74
N LEU A 147 -10.05 -7.49 6.83
CA LEU A 147 -10.02 -7.91 5.42
C LEU A 147 -9.15 -9.15 5.18
N SER A 148 -7.96 -9.24 5.77
CA SER A 148 -7.06 -10.40 5.60
C SER A 148 -7.73 -11.69 6.10
N ALA A 149 -8.19 -11.67 7.35
CA ALA A 149 -8.90 -12.78 7.98
C ALA A 149 -10.21 -13.15 7.26
N PHE A 150 -10.85 -12.18 6.61
CA PHE A 150 -12.05 -12.42 5.80
C PHE A 150 -11.72 -13.11 4.47
N THR A 151 -10.67 -12.68 3.77
CA THR A 151 -10.28 -13.27 2.48
C THR A 151 -9.76 -14.71 2.59
N GLU A 152 -9.24 -15.11 3.74
CA GLU A 152 -8.77 -16.48 3.97
C GLU A 152 -9.91 -17.49 4.18
N LYS A 153 -11.13 -17.03 4.49
CA LYS A 153 -12.29 -17.89 4.73
C LYS A 153 -12.83 -18.42 3.40
N LYS A 154 -12.58 -19.71 3.14
CA LYS A 154 -13.00 -20.42 1.92
C LYS A 154 -14.52 -20.59 1.74
N GLU A 155 -15.29 -20.37 2.80
CA GLU A 155 -16.74 -20.62 2.81
C GLU A 155 -17.53 -19.50 2.11
N MET A 156 -16.95 -18.31 2.01
CA MET A 156 -17.60 -17.15 1.41
C MET A 156 -17.62 -17.19 -0.13
N PRO A 157 -18.73 -16.76 -0.78
CA PRO A 157 -18.75 -16.60 -2.23
C PRO A 157 -17.69 -15.60 -2.70
N HIS A 158 -16.76 -16.03 -3.56
CA HIS A 158 -15.65 -15.20 -4.06
C HIS A 158 -16.13 -13.86 -4.66
N LYS A 159 -17.28 -13.83 -5.35
CA LYS A 159 -17.89 -12.59 -5.87
C LYS A 159 -18.22 -11.58 -4.77
N PHE A 160 -18.67 -12.06 -3.62
CA PHE A 160 -18.97 -11.21 -2.47
C PHE A 160 -17.67 -10.71 -1.82
N VAL A 161 -16.66 -11.56 -1.69
CA VAL A 161 -15.35 -11.16 -1.16
C VAL A 161 -14.78 -10.00 -1.98
N ILE A 162 -14.76 -10.15 -3.31
CA ILE A 162 -14.31 -9.11 -4.22
C ILE A 162 -15.17 -7.86 -4.11
N ALA A 163 -16.50 -7.99 -4.04
CA ALA A 163 -17.39 -6.85 -3.89
C ALA A 163 -17.10 -6.05 -2.61
N VAL A 164 -16.86 -6.72 -1.48
CA VAL A 164 -16.51 -6.07 -0.20
C VAL A 164 -15.17 -5.34 -0.29
N LEU A 165 -14.14 -5.98 -0.87
CA LEU A 165 -12.84 -5.33 -1.06
C LEU A 165 -12.95 -4.10 -1.96
N MET A 166 -13.69 -4.21 -3.05
CA MET A 166 -13.94 -3.11 -3.97
C MET A 166 -14.77 -2.01 -3.33
N GLU A 167 -15.73 -2.34 -2.47
CA GLU A 167 -16.54 -1.38 -1.74
C GLU A 167 -15.69 -0.55 -0.76
N TYR A 168 -14.71 -1.19 -0.11
CA TYR A 168 -13.76 -0.49 0.76
C TYR A 168 -12.86 0.45 -0.04
N ILE A 169 -12.30 -0.01 -1.16
CA ILE A 169 -11.48 0.81 -2.07
C ILE A 169 -12.31 1.98 -2.63
N ARG A 170 -13.55 1.73 -3.03
CA ARG A 170 -14.49 2.75 -3.51
C ARG A 170 -14.72 3.82 -2.44
N SER A 171 -14.97 3.41 -1.20
CA SER A 171 -15.15 4.32 -0.06
C SER A 171 -13.90 5.20 0.14
N LEU A 172 -12.69 4.61 0.16
CA LEU A 172 -11.44 5.38 0.28
C LEU A 172 -11.28 6.42 -0.84
N ASN A 173 -11.55 6.02 -2.09
CA ASN A 173 -11.48 6.90 -3.24
C ASN A 173 -12.53 8.03 -3.17
N GLN A 174 -13.76 7.75 -2.72
CA GLN A 174 -14.81 8.75 -2.55
C GLN A 174 -14.39 9.87 -1.59
N PHE A 175 -13.69 9.54 -0.52
CA PHE A 175 -13.17 10.51 0.46
C PHE A 175 -11.76 11.02 0.12
N GLN A 176 -11.26 10.76 -1.09
CA GLN A 176 -9.95 11.20 -1.58
C GLN A 176 -8.79 10.75 -0.68
N ILE A 177 -8.91 9.55 -0.11
CA ILE A 177 -7.83 8.93 0.67
C ILE A 177 -6.99 8.08 -0.29
N PRO A 178 -5.67 8.28 -0.36
CA PRO A 178 -4.82 7.44 -1.21
C PRO A 178 -4.84 6.00 -0.70
N VAL A 179 -5.24 5.09 -1.58
CA VAL A 179 -5.33 3.65 -1.29
C VAL A 179 -3.92 3.06 -1.22
N GLN A 180 -3.62 2.37 -0.12
CA GLN A 180 -2.33 1.73 0.06
C GLN A 180 -2.19 0.49 -0.84
N HIS A 181 -0.99 0.28 -1.39
CA HIS A 181 -0.74 -0.77 -2.38
C HIS A 181 -1.10 -2.19 -1.89
N TYR A 182 -0.99 -2.48 -0.59
CA TYR A 182 -1.30 -3.80 -0.03
C TYR A 182 -2.79 -4.15 -0.13
N LEU A 183 -3.69 -3.17 -0.22
CA LEU A 183 -5.12 -3.42 -0.46
C LEU A 183 -5.35 -3.89 -1.90
N HIS A 184 -4.69 -3.27 -2.87
CA HIS A 184 -4.73 -3.73 -4.26
C HIS A 184 -4.08 -5.11 -4.41
N GLU A 185 -2.97 -5.36 -3.71
CA GLU A 185 -2.34 -6.68 -3.66
C GLU A 185 -3.31 -7.75 -3.12
N LEU A 186 -4.09 -7.44 -2.09
CA LEU A 186 -5.10 -8.35 -1.55
C LEU A 186 -6.17 -8.70 -2.59
N VAL A 187 -6.64 -7.72 -3.35
CA VAL A 187 -7.59 -7.93 -4.46
C VAL A 187 -6.98 -8.82 -5.53
N ILE A 188 -5.74 -8.55 -5.96
CA ILE A 188 -5.05 -9.35 -6.98
C ILE A 188 -4.86 -10.79 -6.49
N LYS A 189 -4.37 -10.99 -5.26
CA LYS A 189 -4.21 -12.33 -4.66
C LYS A 189 -5.53 -13.09 -4.62
N THR A 190 -6.61 -12.44 -4.22
CA THR A 190 -7.96 -13.04 -4.19
C THR A 190 -8.42 -13.45 -5.60
N LEU A 191 -8.22 -12.59 -6.61
CA LEU A 191 -8.59 -12.88 -8.00
C LEU A 191 -7.80 -14.07 -8.57
N VAL A 192 -6.49 -14.10 -8.31
CA VAL A 192 -5.60 -15.19 -8.75
C VAL A 192 -5.96 -16.51 -8.07
N GLN A 193 -6.21 -16.50 -6.76
CA GLN A 193 -6.61 -17.69 -6.00
C GLN A 193 -7.89 -18.33 -6.55
N HIS A 194 -8.82 -17.54 -7.09
CA HIS A 194 -10.06 -18.02 -7.68
C HIS A 194 -10.03 -18.14 -9.21
N ASN A 195 -8.85 -18.01 -9.85
CA ASN A 195 -8.68 -18.07 -11.31
C ASN A 195 -9.53 -17.06 -12.11
N LEU A 196 -9.83 -15.90 -11.54
CA LEU A 196 -10.65 -14.85 -12.16
C LEU A 196 -9.81 -13.89 -13.02
N PHE A 197 -9.01 -14.45 -13.93
CA PHE A 197 -8.04 -13.69 -14.73
C PHE A 197 -8.67 -12.65 -15.66
N TYR A 198 -9.89 -12.89 -16.16
CA TYR A 198 -10.62 -11.91 -16.96
C TYR A 198 -10.91 -10.63 -16.17
N MET A 199 -11.39 -10.78 -14.93
CA MET A 199 -11.67 -9.64 -14.06
C MET A 199 -10.38 -8.92 -13.65
N LEU A 200 -9.31 -9.68 -13.37
CA LEU A 200 -7.98 -9.11 -13.12
C LEU A 200 -7.51 -8.26 -14.32
N HIS A 201 -7.65 -8.78 -15.54
CA HIS A 201 -7.30 -8.03 -16.76
C HIS A 201 -8.07 -6.72 -16.83
N GLN A 202 -9.40 -6.76 -16.66
CA GLN A 202 -10.25 -5.57 -16.72
C GLN A 202 -9.88 -4.54 -15.65
N PHE A 203 -9.63 -4.97 -14.42
CA PHE A 203 -9.28 -4.07 -13.32
C PHE A 203 -7.96 -3.34 -13.59
N LEU A 204 -6.99 -4.02 -14.20
CA LEU A 204 -5.71 -3.42 -14.56
C LEU A 204 -5.82 -2.53 -15.81
N GLN A 205 -6.55 -2.97 -16.83
CA GLN A 205 -6.73 -2.25 -18.09
C GLN A 205 -7.51 -0.95 -17.90
N TYR A 206 -8.55 -0.96 -17.07
CA TYR A 206 -9.38 0.22 -16.79
C TYR A 206 -8.88 1.04 -15.58
N HIS A 207 -7.67 0.76 -15.08
CA HIS A 207 -7.07 1.48 -13.94
C HIS A 207 -7.96 1.54 -12.70
N VAL A 208 -8.73 0.47 -12.45
CA VAL A 208 -9.51 0.32 -11.21
C VAL A 208 -8.56 0.13 -10.02
N LEU A 209 -7.43 -0.53 -10.24
CA LEU A 209 -6.33 -0.64 -9.29
C LEU A 209 -5.28 0.42 -9.63
N SER A 210 -4.85 1.18 -8.62
CA SER A 210 -3.83 2.22 -8.79
C SER A 210 -2.48 1.62 -9.14
N ASP A 211 -1.80 2.20 -10.13
CA ASP A 211 -0.48 1.77 -10.53
C ASP A 211 0.53 1.95 -9.39
N SER A 212 1.38 0.95 -9.15
CA SER A 212 2.50 1.07 -8.21
C SER A 212 3.60 0.06 -8.51
N LYS A 213 4.84 0.38 -8.14
CA LYS A 213 5.99 -0.52 -8.33
C LYS A 213 5.80 -1.89 -7.67
N PRO A 214 5.31 -1.99 -6.41
CA PRO A 214 5.07 -3.28 -5.78
C PRO A 214 4.07 -4.16 -6.55
N LEU A 215 3.01 -3.57 -7.10
CA LEU A 215 2.01 -4.33 -7.87
C LEU A 215 2.55 -4.80 -9.22
N ALA A 216 3.38 -4.00 -9.89
CA ALA A 216 4.04 -4.45 -11.11
C ALA A 216 4.95 -5.65 -10.85
N CYS A 217 5.74 -5.64 -9.77
CA CYS A 217 6.55 -6.78 -9.34
C CYS A 217 5.71 -8.01 -9.04
N LEU A 218 4.55 -7.82 -8.37
CA LEU A 218 3.60 -8.91 -8.14
C LEU A 218 3.09 -9.50 -9.46
N LEU A 219 2.70 -8.67 -10.44
CA LEU A 219 2.24 -9.14 -11.76
C LEU A 219 3.32 -9.92 -12.52
N LEU A 220 4.58 -9.48 -12.43
CA LEU A 220 5.71 -10.22 -13.02
C LEU A 220 5.85 -11.62 -12.42
N SER A 221 5.64 -11.77 -11.11
CA SER A 221 5.64 -13.09 -10.46
C SER A 221 4.50 -14.02 -10.90
N LEU A 222 3.43 -13.45 -11.46
CA LEU A 222 2.25 -14.19 -11.92
C LEU A 222 2.34 -14.63 -13.39
N GLU A 223 3.39 -14.24 -14.11
CA GLU A 223 3.55 -14.50 -15.55
C GLU A 223 3.44 -15.98 -15.92
N SER A 224 3.96 -16.88 -15.07
CA SER A 224 3.91 -18.33 -15.32
C SER A 224 2.50 -18.90 -15.35
N PHE A 225 1.56 -18.31 -14.60
CA PHE A 225 0.17 -18.73 -14.53
C PHE A 225 -0.75 -17.89 -15.42
N TYR A 226 -0.37 -16.62 -15.63
CA TYR A 226 -1.13 -15.66 -16.42
C TYR A 226 -0.17 -14.88 -17.34
N PRO A 227 0.13 -15.40 -18.55
CA PRO A 227 1.11 -14.80 -19.45
C PRO A 227 0.88 -13.30 -19.77
N PRO A 228 -0.37 -12.81 -19.92
CA PRO A 228 -0.62 -11.37 -20.11
C PRO A 228 -0.15 -10.48 -18.95
N ALA A 229 0.11 -11.03 -17.76
CA ALA A 229 0.61 -10.27 -16.60
C ALA A 229 1.94 -9.56 -16.91
N HIS A 230 2.78 -10.16 -17.74
CA HIS A 230 4.05 -9.56 -18.16
C HIS A 230 3.82 -8.20 -18.83
N GLN A 231 3.00 -8.16 -19.88
CA GLN A 231 2.73 -6.91 -20.60
C GLN A 231 2.00 -5.90 -19.72
N LEU A 232 1.02 -6.35 -18.93
CA LEU A 232 0.28 -5.48 -18.00
C LEU A 232 1.21 -4.84 -16.96
N SER A 233 2.21 -5.58 -16.47
CA SER A 233 3.21 -5.06 -15.53
C SER A 233 4.11 -4.00 -16.18
N LEU A 234 4.57 -4.22 -17.41
CA LEU A 234 5.38 -3.26 -18.16
C LEU A 234 4.57 -1.99 -18.48
N ASP A 235 3.30 -2.14 -18.87
CA ASP A 235 2.41 -1.02 -19.12
C ASP A 235 2.18 -0.21 -17.83
N MET A 236 2.02 -0.87 -16.68
CA MET A 236 1.93 -0.23 -15.36
C MET A 236 3.20 0.54 -15.00
N LEU A 237 4.38 -0.08 -15.13
CA LEU A 237 5.65 0.60 -14.85
C LEU A 237 5.87 1.80 -15.78
N LYS A 238 5.51 1.67 -17.06
CA LYS A 238 5.65 2.74 -18.05
C LYS A 238 4.78 3.95 -17.70
N ARG A 239 3.55 3.74 -17.21
CA ARG A 239 2.66 4.82 -16.76
C ARG A 239 3.18 5.54 -15.51
N LEU A 240 3.88 4.84 -14.62
CA LEU A 240 4.48 5.46 -13.43
C LEU A 240 5.58 6.46 -13.73
N SER A 241 6.22 6.39 -14.90
CA SER A 241 7.33 7.26 -15.39
C SER A 241 8.61 7.29 -14.54
N THR A 242 8.54 6.89 -13.27
CA THR A 242 9.63 6.83 -12.29
C THR A 242 10.28 5.44 -12.21
N ALA A 243 9.88 4.52 -13.07
CA ALA A 243 10.26 3.11 -13.02
C ALA A 243 11.05 2.63 -14.25
N ASN A 244 11.79 3.53 -14.90
CA ASN A 244 12.49 3.24 -16.15
C ASN A 244 13.61 2.21 -15.97
N ASP A 245 14.33 2.28 -14.86
CA ASP A 245 15.42 1.34 -14.54
C ASP A 245 14.85 -0.06 -14.29
N GLU A 246 13.74 -0.16 -13.56
CA GLU A 246 13.04 -1.42 -13.30
C GLU A 246 12.53 -2.06 -14.61
N ILE A 247 11.98 -1.27 -15.54
CA ILE A 247 11.55 -1.77 -16.87
C ILE A 247 12.74 -2.37 -17.62
N VAL A 248 13.89 -1.70 -17.60
CA VAL A 248 15.11 -2.18 -18.26
C VAL A 248 15.57 -3.48 -17.64
N GLU A 249 15.60 -3.57 -16.30
CA GLU A 249 15.99 -4.80 -15.60
C GLU A 249 15.07 -5.97 -15.92
N VAL A 250 13.75 -5.73 -15.98
CA VAL A 250 12.78 -6.75 -16.36
C VAL A 250 13.03 -7.25 -17.79
N LEU A 251 13.21 -6.35 -18.76
CA LEU A 251 13.47 -6.72 -20.15
C LEU A 251 14.79 -7.49 -20.32
N LEU A 252 15.84 -7.06 -19.61
CA LEU A 252 17.14 -7.75 -19.62
C LEU A 252 17.06 -9.15 -19.00
N SER A 253 16.32 -9.32 -17.90
CA SER A 253 16.13 -10.64 -17.26
C SER A 253 15.43 -11.66 -18.17
N LYS A 254 14.64 -11.19 -19.14
CA LYS A 254 13.95 -12.00 -20.15
C LYS A 254 14.73 -12.13 -21.46
N HIS A 255 16.00 -11.72 -21.48
CA HIS A 255 16.85 -11.73 -22.68
C HIS A 255 16.34 -10.84 -23.83
N GLN A 256 15.43 -9.90 -23.55
CA GLN A 256 14.87 -8.98 -24.56
C GLN A 256 15.75 -7.73 -24.71
N VAL A 257 17.04 -7.94 -25.02
CA VAL A 257 18.07 -6.88 -25.00
C VAL A 257 17.76 -5.74 -25.98
N LEU A 258 17.27 -6.06 -27.18
CA LEU A 258 16.89 -5.05 -28.18
C LEU A 258 15.67 -4.23 -27.75
N ALA A 259 14.70 -4.84 -27.07
CA ALA A 259 13.53 -4.13 -26.56
C ALA A 259 13.96 -3.14 -25.46
N ALA A 260 14.86 -3.56 -24.56
CA ALA A 260 15.44 -2.70 -23.54
C ALA A 260 16.19 -1.50 -24.15
N LEU A 261 17.04 -1.72 -25.15
CA LEU A 261 17.75 -0.63 -25.83
C LEU A 261 16.78 0.35 -26.53
N ARG A 262 15.77 -0.19 -27.23
CA ARG A 262 14.74 0.64 -27.88
C ARG A 262 13.97 1.50 -26.89
N PHE A 263 13.62 0.92 -25.74
CA PHE A 263 12.91 1.63 -24.68
C PHE A 263 13.73 2.80 -24.16
N ILE A 264 15.01 2.58 -23.83
CA ILE A 264 15.86 3.66 -23.30
C ILE A 264 16.13 4.74 -24.34
N ARG A 265 16.32 4.35 -25.62
CA ARG A 265 16.44 5.32 -26.71
C ARG A 265 15.19 6.19 -26.82
N GLY A 266 14.00 5.62 -26.60
CA GLY A 266 12.74 6.36 -26.60
C GLY A 266 12.61 7.38 -25.46
N ILE A 267 13.26 7.13 -24.31
CA ILE A 267 13.24 8.03 -23.14
C ILE A 267 14.39 9.06 -23.17
N GLY A 268 15.37 8.87 -24.07
CA GLY A 268 16.54 9.75 -24.17
C GLY A 268 17.67 9.41 -23.19
N GLY A 269 17.50 8.44 -22.30
CA GLY A 269 18.49 8.03 -21.28
C GLY A 269 19.69 7.22 -21.79
N HIS A 270 19.87 7.16 -23.11
CA HIS A 270 20.84 6.27 -23.76
C HIS A 270 22.32 6.54 -23.42
N ASP A 271 22.63 7.71 -22.87
CA ASP A 271 23.99 8.10 -22.48
C ASP A 271 24.37 7.75 -21.04
N ASN A 272 23.42 7.30 -20.21
CA ASN A 272 23.67 7.02 -18.79
C ASN A 272 23.52 5.54 -18.41
N ILE A 273 23.40 4.65 -19.40
CA ILE A 273 23.18 3.21 -19.20
C ILE A 273 24.48 2.50 -18.85
N SER A 274 24.44 1.49 -17.98
CA SER A 274 25.54 0.54 -17.79
C SER A 274 25.68 -0.40 -19.00
N ALA A 275 26.81 -0.33 -19.71
CA ALA A 275 27.10 -1.22 -20.84
C ALA A 275 27.21 -2.69 -20.42
N ARG A 276 27.78 -2.93 -19.24
CA ARG A 276 27.96 -4.27 -18.66
C ARG A 276 26.66 -5.07 -18.58
N LYS A 277 25.60 -4.50 -17.99
CA LYS A 277 24.30 -5.18 -17.84
C LYS A 277 23.74 -5.68 -19.18
N PHE A 278 23.92 -4.90 -20.24
CA PHE A 278 23.43 -5.23 -21.58
C PHE A 278 24.31 -6.27 -22.27
N LEU A 279 25.63 -6.19 -22.12
CA LEU A 279 26.58 -7.15 -22.69
C LEU A 279 26.49 -8.51 -21.99
N ASP A 280 26.30 -8.53 -20.67
CA ASP A 280 26.02 -9.73 -19.88
C ASP A 280 24.75 -10.43 -20.40
N ALA A 281 23.64 -9.69 -20.50
CA ALA A 281 22.37 -10.23 -21.00
C ALA A 281 22.48 -10.71 -22.45
N ALA A 282 23.19 -9.99 -23.32
CA ALA A 282 23.42 -10.39 -24.70
C ALA A 282 24.27 -11.66 -24.80
N LYS A 283 25.31 -11.79 -23.97
CA LYS A 283 26.15 -13.00 -23.93
C LYS A 283 25.37 -14.23 -23.50
N GLN A 284 24.44 -14.09 -22.55
CA GLN A 284 23.57 -15.17 -22.09
C GLN A 284 22.57 -15.68 -23.15
N THR A 285 22.27 -14.89 -24.18
CA THR A 285 21.39 -15.33 -25.28
C THR A 285 22.06 -16.30 -26.25
N GLU A 286 23.40 -16.45 -26.17
CA GLU A 286 24.22 -17.24 -27.10
C GLU A 286 24.10 -16.83 -28.59
N ASP A 287 23.47 -15.68 -28.89
CA ASP A 287 23.40 -15.11 -30.23
C ASP A 287 24.58 -14.14 -30.46
N ASN A 288 25.56 -14.63 -31.23
CA ASN A 288 26.75 -13.87 -31.60
C ASN A 288 26.41 -12.57 -32.36
N MET A 289 25.39 -12.57 -33.22
CA MET A 289 25.02 -11.38 -33.99
C MET A 289 24.34 -10.34 -33.11
N LEU A 290 23.52 -10.78 -32.15
CA LEU A 290 22.96 -9.90 -31.13
C LEU A 290 24.08 -9.28 -30.30
N PHE A 291 25.00 -10.09 -29.76
CA PHE A 291 26.12 -9.60 -28.97
C PHE A 291 26.96 -8.57 -29.75
N TYR A 292 27.31 -8.85 -31.00
CA TYR A 292 28.03 -7.92 -31.87
C TYR A 292 27.28 -6.58 -32.02
N THR A 293 25.97 -6.62 -32.25
CA THR A 293 25.14 -5.42 -32.44
C THR A 293 25.09 -4.56 -31.18
N ILE A 294 24.92 -5.19 -30.00
CA ILE A 294 24.90 -4.50 -28.71
C ILE A 294 26.28 -3.91 -28.40
N PHE A 295 27.35 -4.65 -28.66
CA PHE A 295 28.72 -4.18 -28.46
C PHE A 295 29.02 -2.96 -29.34
N ARG A 296 28.66 -3.01 -30.63
CA ARG A 296 28.78 -1.87 -31.56
C ARG A 296 27.99 -0.64 -31.10
N PHE A 297 26.79 -0.83 -30.57
CA PHE A 297 25.99 0.27 -30.04
C PHE A 297 26.74 1.02 -28.92
N PHE A 298 27.37 0.29 -27.99
CA PHE A 298 28.15 0.93 -26.92
C PHE A 298 29.48 1.54 -27.41
N GLU A 299 30.18 0.92 -28.38
CA GLU A 299 31.34 1.55 -29.02
C GLU A 299 30.97 2.91 -29.65
N GLN A 300 29.86 2.96 -30.39
CA GLN A 300 29.37 4.19 -31.01
C GLN A 300 28.97 5.25 -29.98
N ARG A 301 28.33 4.84 -28.87
CA ARG A 301 28.02 5.73 -27.75
C ARG A 301 29.31 6.28 -27.12
N ASN A 302 30.29 5.43 -26.83
CA ASN A 302 31.56 5.84 -26.25
C ASN A 302 32.30 6.82 -27.15
N GLN A 303 32.33 6.54 -28.46
CA GLN A 303 32.88 7.43 -29.47
C GLN A 303 32.18 8.80 -29.47
N ARG A 304 30.85 8.82 -29.38
CA ARG A 304 30.07 10.07 -29.35
C ARG A 304 30.28 10.87 -28.06
N LEU A 305 30.38 10.20 -26.91
CA LEU A 305 30.51 10.86 -25.60
C LEU A 305 31.94 11.30 -25.28
N ARG A 306 32.94 10.49 -25.65
CA ARG A 306 34.34 10.65 -25.22
C ARG A 306 35.32 10.84 -26.38
N GLY A 307 34.87 10.70 -27.64
CA GLY A 307 35.78 10.66 -28.79
C GLY A 307 36.62 9.38 -28.90
N ASN A 308 36.38 8.39 -28.02
CA ASN A 308 37.12 7.13 -27.94
C ASN A 308 36.12 5.97 -27.80
N PRO A 309 36.19 4.92 -28.65
CA PRO A 309 35.22 3.83 -28.62
C PRO A 309 35.44 2.87 -27.44
N ASN A 310 36.59 2.95 -26.77
CA ASN A 310 36.96 2.05 -25.69
C ASN A 310 36.07 2.22 -24.44
N PHE A 311 35.80 1.10 -23.78
CA PHE A 311 35.14 1.06 -22.47
C PHE A 311 36.11 1.55 -21.39
N THR A 312 35.63 2.35 -20.45
CA THR A 312 36.45 2.78 -19.31
C THR A 312 36.63 1.64 -18.31
N PRO A 313 37.78 1.51 -17.63
CA PRO A 313 38.02 0.48 -16.63
C PRO A 313 36.92 0.42 -15.53
N GLY A 314 36.36 1.56 -15.14
CA GLY A 314 35.27 1.64 -14.16
C GLY A 314 33.95 0.98 -14.58
N GLU A 315 33.73 0.71 -15.87
CA GLU A 315 32.54 0.01 -16.37
C GLU A 315 32.69 -1.53 -16.30
N HIS A 316 33.88 -2.05 -15.95
CA HIS A 316 34.16 -3.48 -15.78
C HIS A 316 33.76 -4.35 -16.98
N CYS A 317 33.98 -3.86 -18.21
CA CYS A 317 33.61 -4.55 -19.45
C CYS A 317 34.76 -5.35 -20.10
N GLU A 318 35.89 -5.53 -19.40
CA GLU A 318 37.11 -6.16 -19.93
C GLU A 318 36.88 -7.59 -20.42
N GLU A 319 36.10 -8.39 -19.67
CA GLU A 319 35.74 -9.76 -20.05
C GLU A 319 34.91 -9.81 -21.34
N HIS A 320 34.04 -8.82 -21.56
CA HIS A 320 33.23 -8.73 -22.78
C HIS A 320 34.06 -8.30 -23.97
N VAL A 321 35.04 -7.42 -23.78
CA VAL A 321 35.99 -7.04 -24.83
C VAL A 321 36.87 -8.24 -25.22
N ALA A 322 37.36 -9.01 -24.26
CA ALA A 322 38.12 -10.23 -24.52
C ALA A 322 37.28 -11.27 -25.29
N PHE A 323 36.02 -11.47 -24.89
CA PHE A 323 35.08 -12.34 -25.59
C PHE A 323 34.82 -11.85 -27.03
N PHE A 324 34.61 -10.56 -27.23
CA PHE A 324 34.43 -9.98 -28.57
C PHE A 324 35.63 -10.25 -29.48
N LYS A 325 36.86 -10.06 -28.97
CA LYS A 325 38.10 -10.34 -29.70
C LYS A 325 38.24 -11.81 -30.06
N GLN A 326 37.87 -12.71 -29.14
CA GLN A 326 37.92 -14.15 -29.39
C GLN A 326 36.95 -14.59 -30.49
N VAL A 327 35.73 -14.04 -30.52
CA VAL A 327 34.68 -14.46 -31.45
C VAL A 327 34.78 -13.77 -32.81
N PHE A 328 35.13 -12.48 -32.85
CA PHE A 328 35.10 -11.66 -34.08
C PHE A 328 36.47 -11.15 -34.53
N GLY A 329 37.52 -11.33 -33.73
CA GLY A 329 38.89 -10.87 -34.00
C GLY A 329 39.13 -9.40 -33.64
N ASP A 330 40.39 -9.05 -33.36
CA ASP A 330 40.81 -7.68 -33.01
C ASP A 330 40.51 -6.65 -34.11
N GLN A 331 40.45 -7.09 -35.37
CA GLN A 331 40.16 -6.22 -36.53
C GLN A 331 38.72 -5.70 -36.54
N ALA A 332 37.82 -6.38 -35.83
CA ALA A 332 36.43 -5.98 -35.75
C ALA A 332 36.19 -4.83 -34.75
N LEU A 333 37.17 -4.42 -33.94
CA LEU A 333 36.99 -3.30 -33.01
C LEU A 333 36.89 -1.96 -33.73
N MET A 334 36.05 -1.05 -33.22
CA MET A 334 35.94 0.30 -33.77
C MET A 334 37.25 1.05 -33.53
N ARG A 335 37.83 1.61 -34.59
CA ARG A 335 39.06 2.41 -34.46
C ARG A 335 38.72 3.80 -33.91
N PRO A 336 39.55 4.37 -33.03
CA PRO A 336 39.38 5.76 -32.61
C PRO A 336 39.46 6.68 -33.83
N THR A 337 38.51 7.59 -33.98
CA THR A 337 38.68 8.69 -34.94
C THR A 337 39.71 9.65 -34.37
N THR A 338 40.94 9.57 -34.89
CA THR A 338 41.95 10.61 -34.71
C THR A 338 41.46 11.88 -35.40
N PHE A 339 41.17 12.93 -34.63
CA PHE A 339 41.10 14.30 -35.14
C PHE A 339 42.46 14.96 -34.96
#